data_AF-A0A7X8VI06-F1
#
_entry.id   AF-A0A7X8VI06-F1
#
_cell.length_a   1.000
_cell.length_b   1.000
_cell.length_c   1.000
_cell.angle_alpha   90.00
_cell.angle_beta   90.00
_cell.angle_gamma   90.00
#
_symmetry.space_group_name_H-M   'P 1'
#
loop_
_entity.id
_entity.type
_entity.pdbx_description
1 polymer ?
#
loop_
_entity_poly.entity_id
_entity_poly.type
_entity_poly.pdbx_seq_one_letter_code
_entity_poly.pdbx_strand_id
1 'polypeptide(L)'
;PPPIRERSASAILSIEVDGREETTASMGNGPVNALDNALRKALSVFYPGLSNVRLSDYKVRVLTGAEATASKVRVLIESTDGERSWTTVGVSTDVVAASWEALCDSLEYILLKKEGTEA
;
A
#
# COMPACT_ATOMS: atom_id res chain seq x y z
N PRO A 1 -32.27 -2.87 2.63
CA PRO A 1 -30.97 -2.64 1.96
C PRO A 1 -29.81 -2.84 2.95
N PRO A 2 -28.73 -3.56 2.58
CA PRO A 2 -27.50 -3.52 3.37
C PRO A 2 -27.00 -2.06 3.42
N PRO A 3 -26.31 -1.64 4.49
CA PRO A 3 -25.74 -0.30 4.52
C PRO A 3 -24.82 -0.15 3.31
N ILE A 4 -25.03 0.91 2.53
CA ILE A 4 -24.11 1.32 1.47
C ILE A 4 -22.77 1.46 2.17
N ARG A 5 -21.78 0.61 1.86
CA ARG A 5 -20.42 0.78 2.38
C ARG A 5 -19.96 2.16 1.92
N GLU A 6 -19.95 3.14 2.84
CA GLU A 6 -19.45 4.47 2.57
C GLU A 6 -17.97 4.37 2.22
N ARG A 7 -17.67 4.46 0.92
CA ARG A 7 -16.30 4.67 0.45
C ARG A 7 -15.98 6.14 0.67
N SER A 8 -15.42 6.44 1.83
CA SER A 8 -15.20 7.79 2.33
C SER A 8 -14.03 8.54 1.68
N ALA A 9 -13.20 7.86 0.88
CA ALA A 9 -12.03 8.46 0.25
C ALA A 9 -11.78 7.94 -1.17
N SER A 10 -11.12 8.76 -1.98
CA SER A 10 -10.56 8.42 -3.29
C SER A 10 -9.08 8.76 -3.35
N ALA A 11 -8.35 8.08 -4.24
CA ALA A 11 -6.95 8.34 -4.55
C ALA A 11 -6.74 8.25 -6.06
N ILE A 12 -5.87 9.10 -6.59
CA ILE A 12 -5.40 9.09 -7.98
C ILE A 12 -3.88 9.05 -7.92
N LEU A 13 -3.27 8.20 -8.72
CA LEU A 13 -1.82 8.10 -8.85
C LEU A 13 -1.41 7.77 -10.27
N SER A 14 -0.18 8.13 -10.61
CA SER A 14 0.50 7.79 -11.85
C SER A 14 1.77 7.03 -11.51
N ILE A 15 2.01 5.93 -12.22
CA ILE A 15 3.25 5.15 -12.12
C ILE A 15 3.90 5.04 -13.49
N GLU A 16 5.21 4.81 -13.50
CA GLU A 16 5.97 4.49 -14.70
C GLU A 16 6.64 3.13 -14.50
N VAL A 17 6.48 2.22 -15.45
CA VAL A 17 7.14 0.91 -15.48
C VAL A 17 7.73 0.72 -16.87
N ASP A 18 9.05 0.52 -16.95
CA ASP A 18 9.79 0.35 -18.22
C ASP A 18 9.48 1.43 -19.27
N GLY A 19 9.39 2.69 -18.85
CA GLY A 19 9.09 3.83 -19.72
C GLY A 19 7.63 3.91 -20.19
N ARG A 20 6.73 3.12 -19.61
CA ARG A 20 5.27 3.19 -19.84
C ARG A 20 4.59 3.78 -18.63
N GLU A 21 3.88 4.89 -18.84
CA GLU A 21 3.07 5.52 -17.81
C GLU A 21 1.66 4.89 -17.71
N GLU A 22 1.17 4.73 -16.48
CA GLU A 22 -0.21 4.33 -16.19
C GLU A 22 -0.77 5.23 -15.08
N THR A 23 -1.94 5.82 -15.32
CA THR A 23 -2.63 6.66 -14.35
C THR A 23 -3.94 6.02 -13.94
N THR A 24 -4.13 5.80 -12.65
CA THR A 24 -5.30 5.12 -12.10
C THR A 24 -5.91 5.87 -10.93
N ALA A 25 -7.24 5.84 -10.88
CA ALA A 25 -8.04 6.30 -9.75
C ALA A 25 -8.77 5.13 -9.07
N SER A 26 -8.91 5.18 -7.75
CA SER A 26 -9.71 4.23 -6.99
C SER A 26 -10.38 4.86 -5.77
N MET A 27 -11.45 4.23 -5.29
CA MET A 27 -12.15 4.58 -4.05
C MET A 27 -11.91 3.52 -2.99
N GLY A 28 -11.93 3.92 -1.72
CA GLY A 28 -11.73 3.02 -0.59
C GLY A 28 -12.45 3.49 0.67
N ASN A 29 -12.38 2.68 1.73
CA ASN A 29 -12.96 2.99 3.03
C ASN A 29 -12.12 3.99 3.86
N GLY A 30 -11.15 4.64 3.23
CA GLY A 30 -10.19 5.56 3.82
C GLY A 30 -9.04 5.86 2.84
N PRO A 31 -8.22 6.90 3.09
CA PRO A 31 -7.21 7.36 2.13
C PRO A 31 -6.17 6.28 1.81
N VAL A 32 -5.68 5.56 2.83
CA VAL A 32 -4.69 4.48 2.64
C VAL A 32 -5.28 3.31 1.85
N ASN A 33 -6.54 2.95 2.09
CA ASN A 33 -7.18 1.89 1.31
C ASN A 33 -7.46 2.31 -0.14
N ALA A 34 -7.85 3.57 -0.36
CA ALA A 34 -8.01 4.10 -1.71
C ALA A 34 -6.67 4.10 -2.47
N LEU A 35 -5.58 4.49 -1.78
CA LEU A 35 -4.22 4.50 -2.30
C LEU A 35 -3.73 3.09 -2.67
N ASP A 36 -3.87 2.12 -1.76
CA ASP A 36 -3.56 0.70 -2.02
C ASP A 36 -4.34 0.16 -3.22
N ASN A 37 -5.66 0.40 -3.28
CA ASN A 37 -6.48 -0.06 -4.39
C ASN A 37 -6.06 0.58 -5.73
N ALA A 38 -5.72 1.86 -5.74
CA ALA A 38 -5.26 2.56 -6.94
C ALA A 38 -3.90 2.02 -7.40
N LEU A 39 -2.99 1.77 -6.46
CA LEU A 39 -1.63 1.32 -6.73
C LEU A 39 -1.64 -0.10 -7.29
N ARG A 40 -2.37 -1.01 -6.65
CA ARG A 40 -2.54 -2.39 -7.14
C ARG A 40 -3.20 -2.42 -8.51
N LYS A 41 -4.20 -1.57 -8.76
CA LYS A 41 -4.87 -1.51 -10.06
C LYS A 41 -3.93 -1.02 -11.17
N ALA A 42 -3.11 0.00 -10.89
CA ALA A 42 -2.10 0.46 -11.84
C ALA A 42 -1.03 -0.62 -12.12
N LEU A 43 -0.49 -1.24 -11.07
CA LEU A 43 0.55 -2.27 -11.20
C LEU A 43 0.04 -3.57 -11.83
N SER A 44 -1.24 -3.91 -11.68
CA SER A 44 -1.82 -5.11 -12.30
C SER A 44 -1.80 -5.08 -13.83
N VAL A 45 -1.66 -3.89 -14.44
CA VAL A 45 -1.49 -3.73 -15.89
C VAL A 45 -0.14 -4.31 -16.35
N PHE A 46 0.90 -4.13 -15.52
CA PHE A 46 2.28 -4.57 -15.82
C PHE A 46 2.60 -5.93 -15.22
N TYR A 47 2.06 -6.22 -14.04
CA TYR A 47 2.31 -7.44 -13.27
C TYR A 47 0.98 -8.11 -12.88
N PRO A 48 0.34 -8.87 -13.80
CA PRO A 48 -0.93 -9.57 -13.53
C PRO A 48 -0.87 -10.52 -12.32
N GLY A 49 0.33 -11.03 -12.01
CA GLY A 49 0.61 -11.85 -10.84
C GLY A 49 0.36 -11.16 -9.48
N LEU A 50 0.15 -9.84 -9.45
CA LEU A 50 -0.20 -9.10 -8.24
C LEU A 50 -1.70 -9.06 -7.93
N SER A 51 -2.55 -9.58 -8.82
CA SER A 51 -4.02 -9.56 -8.67
C SER A 51 -4.54 -10.19 -7.36
N ASN A 52 -3.83 -11.18 -6.82
CA ASN A 52 -4.18 -11.85 -5.56
C ASN A 52 -3.64 -11.13 -4.32
N VAL A 53 -2.75 -10.14 -4.49
CA VAL A 53 -2.16 -9.40 -3.38
C VAL A 53 -3.19 -8.46 -2.78
N ARG A 54 -3.36 -8.52 -1.45
CA ARG A 54 -4.25 -7.65 -0.69
C ARG A 54 -3.67 -7.33 0.68
N LEU A 55 -4.06 -6.16 1.19
CA LEU A 55 -3.77 -5.75 2.56
C LEU A 55 -4.65 -6.55 3.54
N SER A 56 -4.03 -7.25 4.50
CA SER A 56 -4.72 -8.04 5.53
C SER A 56 -4.81 -7.33 6.88
N ASP A 57 -3.81 -6.51 7.23
CA ASP A 57 -3.77 -5.77 8.48
C ASP A 57 -3.07 -4.42 8.31
N TYR A 58 -3.51 -3.43 9.10
CA TYR A 58 -2.98 -2.06 9.08
C TYR A 58 -2.94 -1.51 10.50
N LYS A 59 -1.74 -1.20 10.98
CA LYS A 59 -1.52 -0.71 12.35
C LYS A 59 -0.66 0.53 12.36
N VAL A 60 -1.19 1.59 12.96
CA VAL A 60 -0.48 2.85 13.16
C VAL A 60 -0.03 2.96 14.61
N ARG A 61 1.22 3.34 14.83
CA ARG A 61 1.75 3.68 16.14
C ARG A 61 2.42 5.04 16.10
N VAL A 62 1.98 5.95 16.95
CA VAL A 62 2.67 7.22 17.16
C VAL A 62 3.88 6.97 18.05
N LEU A 63 5.05 7.38 17.59
CA LEU A 63 6.30 7.38 18.31
C LEU A 63 6.50 8.78 18.89
N THR A 64 6.33 8.91 20.20
CA THR A 64 6.62 10.16 20.91
C THR A 64 8.12 10.29 21.08
N GLY A 65 8.71 11.30 20.43
CA GLY A 65 10.10 11.72 20.69
C GLY A 65 10.18 12.62 21.93
N ALA A 66 11.38 12.80 22.48
CA ALA A 66 11.62 13.71 23.61
C ALA A 66 11.34 15.19 23.26
N GLU A 67 11.38 15.55 21.97
CA GLU A 67 11.02 16.89 21.47
C GLU A 67 9.56 16.90 21.00
N ALA A 68 8.73 17.70 21.66
CA ALA A 68 7.27 17.68 21.55
C ALA A 68 6.69 17.95 20.14
N THR A 69 7.48 18.46 19.18
CA THR A 69 7.00 18.88 17.84
C THR A 69 7.38 17.91 16.72
N ALA A 70 8.27 16.93 16.94
CA ALA A 70 8.77 16.01 15.93
C ALA A 70 8.28 14.55 16.14
N SER A 71 7.00 14.38 16.48
CA SER A 71 6.43 13.05 16.66
C SER A 71 6.44 12.27 15.34
N LYS A 72 7.04 11.09 15.35
CA LYS A 72 7.07 10.20 14.18
C LYS A 72 5.89 9.24 14.25
N VAL A 73 5.42 8.80 13.10
CA VAL A 73 4.39 7.77 12.95
C VAL A 73 5.06 6.56 12.34
N ARG A 74 4.87 5.40 12.97
CA ARG A 74 5.23 4.10 12.42
C ARG A 74 3.97 3.42 11.93
N VAL A 75 3.95 3.05 10.66
CA VAL A 75 2.87 2.29 10.04
C VAL A 75 3.38 0.89 9.76
N LEU A 76 2.67 -0.12 10.26
CA LEU A 76 2.89 -1.51 9.91
C LEU A 76 1.76 -1.96 8.99
N ILE A 77 2.12 -2.53 7.85
CA ILE A 77 1.19 -3.11 6.89
C ILE A 77 1.49 -4.59 6.76
N GLU A 78 0.45 -5.40 6.88
CA GLU A 78 0.51 -6.81 6.51
C GLU A 78 -0.18 -7.00 5.18
N SER A 79 0.46 -7.72 4.27
CA SER A 79 -0.06 -8.08 2.96
C SER A 79 0.02 -9.58 2.75
N THR A 80 -0.86 -10.09 1.92
CA THR A 80 -0.94 -11.51 1.57
C THR A 80 -1.31 -11.68 0.10
N ASP A 81 -0.77 -12.71 -0.54
CA ASP A 81 -1.16 -13.19 -1.87
C ASP A 81 -2.14 -14.38 -1.81
N GLY A 82 -2.62 -14.73 -0.61
CA GLY A 82 -3.47 -15.89 -0.35
C GLY A 82 -2.70 -17.14 0.09
N GLU A 83 -1.40 -17.23 -0.18
CA GLU A 83 -0.55 -18.35 0.24
C GLU A 83 0.41 -17.95 1.35
N ARG A 84 0.99 -16.76 1.23
CA ARG A 84 1.98 -16.21 2.15
C ARG A 84 1.49 -14.87 2.67
N SER A 85 1.98 -14.51 3.85
CA SER A 85 1.82 -13.17 4.41
C SER A 85 3.19 -12.58 4.70
N TRP A 86 3.30 -11.26 4.53
CA TRP A 86 4.50 -10.51 4.87
C TRP A 86 4.11 -9.18 5.48
N THR A 87 5.05 -8.60 6.24
CA THR A 87 4.85 -7.33 6.93
C THR A 87 5.93 -6.35 6.53
N THR A 88 5.51 -5.13 6.22
CA THR A 88 6.39 -4.00 5.94
C THR A 88 6.12 -2.87 6.90
N VAL A 89 7.09 -1.96 7.03
CA VAL A 89 7.04 -0.87 8.00
C VAL A 89 7.53 0.41 7.35
N GLY A 90 6.70 1.45 7.40
CA GLY A 90 7.08 2.81 7.01
C GLY A 90 7.11 3.73 8.23
N VAL A 91 8.00 4.72 8.22
CA VAL A 91 8.19 5.64 9.34
C VAL A 91 8.37 7.06 8.85
N SER A 92 7.40 7.92 9.11
CA SER A 92 7.42 9.32 8.70
C SER A 92 6.73 10.20 9.73
N THR A 93 6.90 11.51 9.66
CA THR A 93 6.10 12.46 10.44
C THR A 93 4.66 12.57 9.93
N ASP A 94 4.38 12.07 8.73
CA ASP A 94 3.06 12.02 8.11
C ASP A 94 2.57 10.56 7.97
N VAL A 95 1.35 10.28 8.43
CA VAL A 95 0.76 8.94 8.37
C VAL A 95 0.54 8.43 6.94
N VAL A 96 0.21 9.32 5.99
CA VAL A 96 0.04 8.98 4.57
C VAL A 96 1.38 8.65 3.95
N ALA A 97 2.42 9.45 4.22
CA ALA A 97 3.77 9.16 3.74
C ALA A 97 4.31 7.83 4.30
N ALA A 98 4.18 7.60 5.61
CA ALA A 98 4.59 6.34 6.23
C ALA A 98 3.80 5.13 5.67
N SER A 99 2.51 5.33 5.36
CA SER A 99 1.70 4.29 4.72
C SER A 99 2.15 4.01 3.29
N TRP A 100 2.48 5.05 2.52
CA TRP A 100 2.96 4.93 1.15
C TRP A 100 4.26 4.14 1.08
N GLU A 101 5.25 4.49 1.92
CA GLU A 101 6.51 3.75 2.03
C GLU A 101 6.25 2.26 2.31
N ALA A 102 5.45 1.95 3.34
CA ALA A 102 5.13 0.57 3.68
C ALA A 102 4.40 -0.18 2.55
N LEU A 103 3.51 0.49 1.81
CA LEU A 103 2.79 -0.10 0.67
C LEU A 103 3.74 -0.41 -0.50
N CYS A 104 4.61 0.54 -0.85
CA CYS A 104 5.62 0.35 -1.89
C CYS A 104 6.55 -0.82 -1.55
N ASP A 105 7.12 -0.83 -0.34
CA ASP A 105 8.00 -1.90 0.14
C ASP A 105 7.29 -3.26 0.08
N SER A 106 5.99 -3.30 0.40
CA SER A 106 5.20 -4.53 0.40
C SER A 106 5.07 -5.11 -1.01
N LEU A 107 4.81 -4.26 -2.00
CA LEU A 107 4.65 -4.68 -3.39
C LEU A 107 6.01 -5.01 -4.04
N GLU A 108 7.05 -4.26 -3.72
CA GLU A 108 8.41 -4.55 -4.18
C GLU A 108 8.90 -5.89 -3.64
N TYR A 109 8.67 -6.18 -2.35
CA TYR A 109 9.05 -7.46 -1.75
C TYR A 109 8.46 -8.66 -2.49
N ILE A 110 7.16 -8.62 -2.81
CA ILE A 110 6.51 -9.74 -3.51
C ILE A 110 6.96 -9.84 -4.98
N LEU A 111 7.23 -8.71 -5.64
CA LEU A 111 7.78 -8.70 -7.00
C LEU A 111 9.18 -9.33 -7.04
N LEU A 112 10.09 -8.89 -6.18
CA LEU A 112 11.45 -9.46 -6.06
C LEU A 112 11.42 -10.96 -5.73
N LYS A 113 10.47 -11.39 -4.87
CA LYS A 113 10.31 -12.81 -4.53
C LYS A 113 9.79 -13.65 -5.70
N LYS A 114 8.92 -13.09 -6.53
CA LYS A 114 8.40 -13.79 -7.72
C LYS A 114 9.46 -13.90 -8.80
N GLU A 115 10.22 -12.83 -9.05
CA GLU A 115 11.37 -12.87 -9.98
C GLU A 115 12.44 -13.87 -9.55
N GLY A 116 12.74 -13.95 -8.25
CA GLY A 116 13.70 -14.94 -7.72
C GLY A 116 13.22 -16.39 -7.72
N THR A 117 11.96 -16.67 -8.10
CA THR A 117 11.42 -18.04 -8.21
C THR A 117 11.43 -18.55 -9.67
N GLU A 118 11.75 -17.69 -10.65
CA GLU A 118 11.88 -18.06 -12.06
C GLU A 118 13.32 -18.40 -12.50
N ALA A 119 14.26 -18.60 -11.56
CA ALA A 119 15.66 -18.95 -11.81
C ALA A 119 16.01 -20.39 -11.39
#